data_AF-A0A7K0I4I8-F1
#
_entry.id   AF-A0A7K0I4I8-F1
#
_cell.length_a   1.000
_cell.length_b   1.000
_cell.length_c   1.000
_cell.angle_alpha   90.00
_cell.angle_beta   90.00
_cell.angle_gamma   90.00
#
_symmetry.space_group_name_H-M   'P 1'
#
loop_
_entity.id
_entity.type
_entity.pdbx_description
1 polymer ?
#
loop_
_entity_poly.entity_id
_entity_poly.type
_entity_poly.pdbx_seq_one_letter_code
_entity_poly.pdbx_strand_id
1 'polypeptide(L)' 'TKDGIFYKEVEGTPKENAELAESYVHLSKLRDEVISMGIIPEIHLWHTLNPHMK' A
#
# COMPACT_ATOMS: atom_id res chain seq x y z
N THR A 1 -17.20 12.14 -10.55
CA THR A 1 -17.22 11.50 -9.22
C THR A 1 -16.31 12.30 -8.31
N LYS A 2 -16.88 13.07 -7.37
CA LYS A 2 -16.20 14.13 -6.61
C LYS A 2 -15.50 13.64 -5.33
N ASP A 3 -15.74 12.39 -4.94
CA ASP A 3 -15.37 11.91 -3.60
C ASP A 3 -14.13 10.99 -3.59
N GLY A 4 -13.47 10.76 -4.72
CA GLY A 4 -12.26 9.93 -4.76
C GLY A 4 -12.54 8.43 -4.57
N ILE A 5 -11.52 7.68 -4.13
CA ILE A 5 -11.58 6.24 -3.89
C ILE A 5 -11.64 6.01 -2.38
N PHE A 6 -12.65 5.28 -1.91
CA PHE A 6 -12.75 4.84 -0.51
C PHE A 6 -12.61 3.32 -0.45
N TYR A 7 -11.94 2.85 0.59
CA TYR A 7 -12.00 1.45 1.00
C TYR A 7 -12.89 1.33 2.23
N LYS A 8 -13.56 0.18 2.38
CA LYS A 8 -14.27 -0.19 3.59
C LYS A 8 -13.51 -1.32 4.25
N GLU A 9 -13.20 -1.17 5.53
CA GLU A 9 -12.70 -2.29 6.33
C GLU A 9 -13.80 -3.33 6.46
N VAL A 10 -13.51 -4.54 6.00
CA VAL A 10 -14.39 -5.70 6.12
C VAL A 10 -13.70 -6.69 7.04
N GLU A 11 -14.39 -7.09 8.10
CA GLU A 11 -13.92 -8.15 9.00
C GLU A 11 -14.04 -9.50 8.27
N GLY A 12 -12.92 -9.95 7.69
CA GLY A 12 -12.79 -11.29 7.12
C GLY A 12 -12.58 -12.36 8.18
N THR A 13 -12.61 -13.62 7.75
CA THR A 13 -12.21 -14.75 8.61
C THR A 13 -10.71 -14.71 8.90
N PRO A 14 -10.23 -15.37 9.98
CA PRO A 14 -8.79 -15.43 10.27
C PRO A 14 -7.94 -15.97 9.12
N LYS A 15 -8.51 -16.87 8.29
CA LYS A 15 -7.84 -17.43 7.11
C LYS A 15 -7.70 -16.39 5.99
N GLU A 16 -8.77 -15.66 5.67
CA GLU A 16 -8.73 -14.60 4.66
C GLU A 16 -7.79 -13.46 5.07
N ASN A 17 -7.75 -13.12 6.36
CA ASN A 17 -6.81 -12.13 6.88
C ASN A 17 -5.35 -12.60 6.76
N ALA A 18 -5.08 -13.90 6.94
CA ALA A 18 -3.75 -14.46 6.73
C ALA A 18 -3.34 -14.42 5.25
N GLU A 19 -4.22 -14.83 4.33
CA GLU A 19 -3.98 -14.74 2.88
C GLU A 19 -3.82 -13.28 2.41
N LEU A 20 -4.58 -12.34 2.98
CA LEU A 20 -4.45 -10.91 2.73
C LEU A 20 -3.10 -10.36 3.22
N ALA A 21 -2.64 -10.80 4.39
CA ALA A 21 -1.33 -10.43 4.92
C ALA A 21 -0.19 -10.97 4.06
N GLU A 22 -0.30 -12.21 3.57
CA GLU A 22 0.67 -12.79 2.63
C GLU A 22 0.73 -12.01 1.31
N SER A 23 -0.43 -11.67 0.75
CA SER A 23 -0.56 -10.82 -0.43
C SER A 23 0.08 -9.44 -0.20
N TYR A 24 -0.18 -8.82 0.96
CA TYR A 24 0.41 -7.54 1.34
C TYR A 24 1.94 -7.60 1.43
N VAL A 25 2.50 -8.66 1.99
CA VAL A 25 3.95 -8.86 2.08
C VAL A 25 4.57 -8.98 0.69
N HIS A 26 3.92 -9.71 -0.22
CA HIS A 26 4.37 -9.80 -1.61
C HIS A 26 4.41 -8.43 -2.30
N LEU A 27 3.34 -7.65 -2.17
CA LEU A 27 3.27 -6.29 -2.73
C LEU A 27 4.29 -5.34 -2.09
N SER A 28 4.53 -5.47 -0.79
CA SER A 28 5.53 -4.66 -0.08
C SER A 28 6.95 -4.92 -0.60
N LYS A 29 7.30 -6.19 -0.87
CA LYS A 29 8.59 -6.53 -1.48
C LYS A 29 8.74 -5.90 -2.86
N LEU A 30 7.70 -5.98 -3.70
CA LEU A 30 7.73 -5.38 -5.03
C LEU A 30 7.87 -3.86 -4.96
N ARG A 31 7.18 -3.20 -4.02
CA ARG A 31 7.38 -1.77 -3.74
C ARG A 31 8.84 -1.48 -3.39
N ASP A 32 9.42 -2.26 -2.48
CA ASP A 32 10.79 -2.03 -1.99
C ASP A 32 11.83 -2.26 -3.10
N GLU A 33 11.62 -3.24 -3.99
CA GLU A 33 12.45 -3.45 -5.18
C GLU A 33 12.40 -2.23 -6.12
N VAL A 34 11.21 -1.69 -6.39
CA VAL A 34 11.05 -0.50 -7.24
C VAL A 34 11.63 0.76 -6.58
N ILE A 35 11.58 0.86 -5.25
CA ILE A 35 12.29 1.90 -4.50
C ILE A 35 13.81 1.73 -4.66
N SER A 36 14.32 0.51 -4.53
CA SER A 36 15.75 0.21 -4.71
C SER A 36 16.24 0.50 -6.13
N MET A 37 15.37 0.39 -7.14
CA MET A 37 15.68 0.78 -8.52
C MET A 37 15.66 2.30 -8.75
N GLY A 38 15.29 3.10 -7.74
CA GLY A 38 15.27 4.57 -7.80
C GLY A 38 14.10 5.15 -8.58
N ILE A 39 13.09 4.34 -8.92
CA ILE A 39 11.89 4.79 -9.64
C ILE A 39 10.90 5.45 -8.68
N ILE A 40 10.70 4.85 -7.51
CA ILE A 40 9.84 5.37 -6.44
C ILE A 40 10.74 5.88 -5.31
N PRO A 41 10.51 7.09 -4.75
CA PRO A 41 11.28 7.58 -3.61
C PRO A 41 11.00 6.76 -2.35
N GLU A 42 11.85 6.89 -1.34
CA GLU A 42 11.65 6.20 -0.06
C GLU A 42 10.28 6.54 0.56
N ILE A 43 9.71 5.58 1.29
CA ILE A 43 8.35 5.67 1.86
C ILE A 43 8.16 6.96 2.68
N HIS A 44 9.18 7.36 3.43
CA HIS A 44 9.13 8.57 4.25
C HIS A 44 9.00 9.87 3.44
N LEU A 45 9.35 9.84 2.13
CA LEU A 45 9.24 10.97 1.20
C LEU A 45 7.95 10.95 0.39
N TRP A 46 7.09 9.93 0.54
CA TRP A 46 5.87 9.84 -0.28
C TRP A 46 4.88 10.99 -0.05
N HIS A 47 4.94 11.61 1.13
CA HIS A 47 4.20 12.85 1.42
C HIS A 47 4.55 14.00 0.45
N THR A 48 5.75 13.99 -0.13
CA THR A 48 6.18 14.98 -1.14
C THR A 48 5.55 14.72 -2.51
N LEU A 49 5.21 13.46 -2.82
CA LEU A 49 4.56 13.07 -4.06
C LEU A 49 3.03 13.20 -3.98
N ASN A 50 2.45 12.89 -2.82
CA ASN A 50 1.02 12.93 -2.60
C ASN A 50 0.69 13.74 -1.33
N PRO A 51 0.22 14.99 -1.47
CA PRO A 51 -0.18 15.84 -0.34
C PRO A 51 -1.33 15.28 0.50
N HIS A 52 -2.05 14.27 0.01
CA HIS A 52 -3.12 13.60 0.74
C HIS A 52 -2.64 12.41 1.59
N MET A 53 -1.36 12.02 1.46
CA MET A 53 -0.73 11.05 2.35
C MET A 53 -0.20 11.80 3.58
N LYS A 54 -0.88 11.61 4.70
CA LYS A 54 -0.46 12.13 6.02
C LYS A 54 0.56 11.22 6.66
#